data_AF-A0A094IWG1-F1
#
_entry.id   AF-A0A094IWG1-F1
#
_cell.length_a   1.000
_cell.length_b   1.000
_cell.length_c   1.000
_cell.angle_alpha   90.00
_cell.angle_beta   90.00
_cell.angle_gamma   90.00
#
_symmetry.space_group_name_H-M   'P 1'
#
loop_
_entity.id
_entity.type
_entity.pdbx_description
1 polymer ?
#
loop_
_entity_poly.entity_id
_entity_poly.type
_entity_poly.pdbx_seq_one_letter_code
_entity_poly.pdbx_strand_id
1 'polypeptide(L)'
;MQIRLVLVLLSLLGLAACQPAAESESEQPALEAVRQVDISTLPNDQWELSSGVLQLSFCRDRINDALLAEREELRRWRLVGEISAMPSRRVEGLEILADFYQDYDVMLWQQSGNVSSQFYRVAVPAGQNGGNVFNALARIGRDRRVCYSALEQN
;
A
#
# COMPACT_ATOMS: atom_id res chain seq x y z
N MET A 1 -27.93 -44.23 -39.50
CA MET A 1 -26.64 -44.24 -38.76
C MET A 1 -25.97 -42.86 -38.75
N GLN A 2 -26.73 -41.76 -38.69
CA GLN A 2 -26.18 -40.38 -38.71
C GLN A 2 -26.55 -39.57 -37.46
N ILE A 3 -27.68 -39.87 -36.81
CA ILE A 3 -28.18 -39.10 -35.66
C ILE A 3 -27.36 -39.35 -34.38
N ARG A 4 -26.79 -40.56 -34.22
CA ARG A 4 -25.96 -40.89 -33.04
C ARG A 4 -24.60 -40.20 -33.04
N LEU A 5 -24.05 -39.85 -34.21
CA LEU A 5 -22.72 -39.21 -34.31
C LEU A 5 -22.78 -37.71 -33.94
N VAL A 6 -23.90 -37.06 -34.27
CA VAL A 6 -24.11 -35.62 -34.00
C VAL A 6 -24.25 -35.35 -32.49
N LEU A 7 -24.91 -36.24 -31.76
CA LEU A 7 -25.10 -36.09 -30.31
C LEU A 7 -23.79 -36.21 -29.52
N VAL A 8 -22.84 -37.03 -29.97
CA VAL A 8 -21.52 -37.15 -29.32
C VAL A 8 -20.67 -35.90 -29.56
N LEU A 9 -20.75 -35.31 -30.76
CA LEU A 9 -20.00 -34.09 -31.06
C LEU A 9 -20.47 -32.87 -30.26
N LEU A 10 -21.79 -32.74 -30.00
CA LEU A 10 -22.33 -31.64 -29.20
C LEU A 10 -21.96 -31.73 -27.71
N SER A 11 -21.81 -32.94 -27.16
CA SER A 11 -21.39 -33.12 -25.75
C SER A 11 -19.91 -32.78 -25.51
N LEU A 12 -19.06 -32.87 -26.54
CA LEU A 12 -17.63 -32.54 -26.44
C LEU A 12 -17.34 -31.04 -26.53
N LEU A 13 -18.23 -30.26 -27.15
CA LEU A 13 -18.12 -28.79 -27.23
C LEU A 13 -18.54 -28.08 -25.93
N GLY A 14 -19.25 -28.75 -25.03
CA GLY A 14 -19.65 -28.20 -23.72
C GLY A 14 -18.53 -28.17 -22.67
N LEU A 15 -17.46 -28.96 -22.87
CA LEU A 15 -16.36 -29.10 -21.90
C LEU A 15 -15.17 -28.15 -22.14
N ALA A 16 -15.14 -27.44 -23.27
CA ALA A 16 -14.10 -26.46 -23.57
C ALA A 16 -14.45 -25.03 -23.11
N ALA A 17 -15.64 -24.80 -22.54
CA ALA A 17 -16.08 -23.49 -22.05
C ALA A 17 -15.76 -23.25 -20.56
N CYS A 18 -15.27 -24.25 -19.84
CA CYS A 18 -14.65 -24.04 -18.53
C CYS A 18 -13.19 -23.67 -18.71
N GLN A 19 -12.93 -22.48 -19.25
CA GLN A 19 -11.71 -21.78 -18.87
C GLN A 19 -11.86 -21.55 -17.36
N PRO A 20 -10.99 -22.07 -16.48
CA PRO A 20 -10.90 -21.47 -15.16
C PRO A 20 -10.64 -20.00 -15.45
N ALA A 21 -11.49 -19.11 -14.94
CA ALA A 21 -11.09 -17.73 -14.81
C ALA A 21 -9.74 -17.82 -14.11
N ALA A 22 -8.66 -17.49 -14.82
CA ALA A 22 -7.42 -17.20 -14.14
C ALA A 22 -7.84 -16.13 -13.15
N GLU A 23 -7.98 -16.51 -11.88
CA GLU A 23 -8.02 -15.57 -10.78
C GLU A 23 -6.75 -14.77 -10.99
N SER A 24 -6.91 -13.63 -11.66
CA SER A 24 -5.83 -12.69 -11.81
C SER A 24 -5.43 -12.39 -10.39
N GLU A 25 -4.18 -12.68 -10.10
CA GLU A 25 -3.34 -12.23 -8.99
C GLU A 25 -3.32 -10.68 -8.89
N SER A 26 -4.45 -10.00 -9.11
CA SER A 26 -4.63 -8.61 -8.76
C SER A 26 -4.95 -8.55 -7.27
N GLU A 27 -3.92 -8.83 -6.48
CA GLU A 27 -3.76 -8.12 -5.22
C GLU A 27 -4.04 -6.63 -5.47
N GLN A 28 -4.79 -6.02 -4.56
CA GLN A 28 -5.36 -4.68 -4.69
C GLN A 28 -4.33 -3.67 -5.26
N PRO A 29 -4.58 -3.02 -6.41
CA PRO A 29 -3.59 -2.14 -7.07
C PRO A 29 -3.00 -1.05 -6.15
N ALA A 30 -3.80 -0.55 -5.20
CA ALA A 30 -3.34 0.41 -4.20
C ALA A 30 -2.33 -0.18 -3.22
N LEU A 31 -2.54 -1.44 -2.78
CA LEU A 31 -1.62 -2.13 -1.89
C LEU A 31 -0.28 -2.39 -2.56
N GLU A 32 -0.30 -2.81 -3.82
CA GLU A 32 0.93 -3.00 -4.57
C GLU A 32 1.69 -1.68 -4.77
N ALA A 33 1.00 -0.59 -5.12
CA ALA A 33 1.62 0.73 -5.22
C ALA A 33 2.26 1.18 -3.88
N VAL A 34 1.55 0.99 -2.76
CA VAL A 34 2.07 1.31 -1.42
C VAL A 34 3.28 0.44 -1.06
N ARG A 35 3.22 -0.87 -1.34
CA ARG A 35 4.33 -1.80 -1.12
C ARG A 35 5.58 -1.34 -1.86
N GLN A 36 5.45 -1.02 -3.15
CA GLN A 36 6.54 -0.53 -3.98
C GLN A 36 7.13 0.79 -3.45
N VAL A 37 6.29 1.72 -3.01
CA VAL A 37 6.76 2.97 -2.40
C VAL A 37 7.46 2.70 -1.06
N ASP A 38 6.95 1.80 -0.22
CA ASP A 38 7.51 1.52 1.11
C ASP A 38 8.94 0.94 1.03
N ILE A 39 9.20 0.06 0.06
CA ILE A 39 10.54 -0.51 -0.19
C ILE A 39 11.46 0.39 -1.03
N SER A 40 10.93 1.48 -1.59
CA SER A 40 11.74 2.40 -2.38
C SER A 40 12.56 3.35 -1.50
N THR A 41 13.80 3.61 -1.92
CA THR A 41 14.58 4.73 -1.37
C THR A 41 14.13 6.01 -2.07
N LEU A 42 13.52 6.92 -1.30
CA LEU A 42 12.99 8.19 -1.79
C LEU A 42 13.75 9.39 -1.17
N PRO A 43 13.86 10.53 -1.89
CA PRO A 43 13.37 10.77 -3.26
C PRO A 43 14.19 10.04 -4.32
N ASN A 44 13.61 9.85 -5.51
CA ASN A 44 14.26 9.27 -6.68
C ASN A 44 13.67 9.84 -7.99
N ASP A 45 14.04 9.27 -9.14
CA ASP A 45 13.60 9.75 -10.46
C ASP A 45 12.07 9.70 -10.67
N GLN A 46 11.36 8.87 -9.90
CA GLN A 46 9.92 8.67 -10.02
C GLN A 46 9.12 9.38 -8.93
N TRP A 47 9.74 9.66 -7.77
CA TRP A 47 9.03 10.11 -6.58
C TRP A 47 9.78 11.21 -5.83
N GLU A 48 9.03 12.23 -5.45
CA GLU A 48 9.43 13.29 -4.55
C GLU A 48 8.72 13.17 -3.20
N LEU A 49 9.27 13.82 -2.16
CA LEU A 49 8.73 13.79 -0.81
C LEU A 49 8.37 15.20 -0.32
N SER A 50 7.23 15.33 0.36
CA SER A 50 6.80 16.57 1.01
C SER A 50 7.80 17.08 2.03
N SER A 51 8.06 18.38 2.08
CA SER A 51 9.02 18.97 3.04
C SER A 51 8.66 18.72 4.51
N GLY A 52 7.37 18.61 4.85
CA GLY A 52 6.91 18.32 6.20
C GLY A 52 6.74 16.83 6.50
N VAL A 53 6.67 16.52 7.80
CA VAL A 53 6.44 15.18 8.34
C VAL A 53 5.07 15.14 9.02
N LEU A 54 4.30 14.10 8.70
CA LEU A 54 3.01 13.78 9.27
C LEU A 54 3.20 12.73 10.37
N GLN A 55 2.81 13.04 11.59
CA GLN A 55 2.72 12.07 12.67
C GLN A 55 1.31 11.51 12.72
N LEU A 56 1.18 10.18 12.71
CA LEU A 56 -0.10 9.47 12.83
C LEU A 56 -0.03 8.42 13.93
N SER A 57 -1.08 8.33 14.74
CA SER A 57 -1.33 7.18 15.62
C SER A 57 -2.66 6.56 15.24
N PHE A 58 -2.64 5.25 15.02
CA PHE A 58 -3.84 4.49 14.70
C PHE A 58 -4.59 4.13 15.99
N CYS A 59 -5.92 4.11 15.93
CA CYS A 59 -6.77 3.75 17.07
C CYS A 59 -6.65 2.30 17.51
N ARG A 60 -6.06 1.44 16.68
CA ARG A 60 -5.81 0.04 16.98
C ARG A 60 -4.31 -0.16 17.17
N ASP A 61 -3.91 -0.55 18.37
CA ASP A 61 -2.50 -0.79 18.71
C ASP A 61 -1.84 -1.78 17.75
N ARG A 62 -2.57 -2.82 17.32
CA ARG A 62 -2.11 -3.79 16.32
C ARG A 62 -1.60 -3.15 15.02
N ILE A 63 -2.18 -2.04 14.58
CA ILE A 63 -1.72 -1.33 13.37
C ILE A 63 -0.43 -0.54 13.65
N ASN A 64 -0.33 0.10 14.81
CA ASN A 64 0.92 0.74 15.24
C ASN A 64 2.05 -0.29 15.37
N ASP A 65 1.76 -1.47 15.93
CA ASP A 65 2.70 -2.58 16.06
C ASP A 65 3.10 -3.20 14.71
N ALA A 66 2.15 -3.29 13.76
CA ALA A 66 2.42 -3.76 12.41
C ALA A 66 3.38 -2.83 11.66
N LEU A 67 3.23 -1.52 11.87
CA LEU A 67 4.02 -0.47 11.24
C LEU A 67 5.28 -0.09 12.02
N LEU A 68 5.47 -0.67 13.21
CA LEU A 68 6.63 -0.42 14.07
C LEU A 68 7.92 -0.79 13.34
N ALA A 69 8.69 0.24 12.99
CA ALA A 69 10.00 0.12 12.39
C ALA A 69 10.81 1.39 12.65
N GLU A 70 12.01 1.24 13.21
CA GLU A 70 12.95 2.34 13.33
C GLU A 70 13.49 2.76 11.96
N ARG A 71 14.04 3.96 11.88
CA ARG A 71 14.57 4.53 10.63
C ARG A 71 15.64 3.61 10.01
N GLU A 72 16.51 3.05 10.83
CA GLU A 72 17.58 2.16 10.43
C GLU A 72 17.04 0.83 9.88
N GLU A 73 15.95 0.32 10.46
CA GLU A 73 15.28 -0.91 9.98
C GLU A 73 14.66 -0.68 8.60
N LEU A 74 13.88 0.39 8.46
CA LEU A 74 13.29 0.80 7.19
C LEU A 74 14.35 0.99 6.11
N ARG A 75 15.47 1.65 6.45
CA ARG A 75 16.59 1.82 5.53
C ARG A 75 17.17 0.49 5.10
N ARG A 76 17.35 -0.48 6.01
CA ARG A 76 17.86 -1.81 5.65
C ARG A 76 16.93 -2.53 4.68
N TRP A 77 15.62 -2.53 4.94
CA TRP A 77 14.66 -3.17 4.03
C TRP A 77 14.65 -2.53 2.65
N ARG A 78 14.73 -1.19 2.57
CA ARG A 78 14.81 -0.45 1.31
C ARG A 78 16.10 -0.68 0.53
N LEU A 79 17.21 -0.97 1.23
CA LEU A 79 18.47 -1.33 0.59
C LEU A 79 18.41 -2.72 -0.04
N VAL A 80 17.65 -3.65 0.55
CA VAL A 80 17.38 -4.96 -0.06
C VAL A 80 16.42 -4.80 -1.25
N GLY A 81 15.39 -3.96 -1.11
CA GLY A 81 14.44 -3.66 -2.17
C GLY A 81 13.48 -4.81 -2.49
N GLU A 82 13.33 -5.77 -1.56
CA GLU A 82 12.40 -6.90 -1.70
C GLU A 82 11.37 -6.89 -0.57
N ILE A 83 10.11 -7.19 -0.90
CA ILE A 83 9.02 -7.26 0.09
C ILE A 83 9.27 -8.34 1.16
N SER A 84 9.94 -9.42 0.76
CA SER A 84 10.35 -10.56 1.61
C SER A 84 11.26 -10.15 2.78
N ALA A 85 11.95 -9.00 2.68
CA ALA A 85 12.84 -8.51 3.72
C ALA A 85 12.09 -7.92 4.93
N MET A 86 10.81 -7.60 4.76
CA MET A 86 9.97 -7.00 5.79
C MET A 86 9.28 -8.07 6.65
N PRO A 87 9.00 -7.80 7.94
CA PRO A 87 8.19 -8.68 8.76
C PRO A 87 6.80 -8.91 8.15
N SER A 88 6.32 -10.15 8.14
CA SER A 88 5.00 -10.50 7.57
C SER A 88 3.85 -9.70 8.18
N ARG A 89 3.92 -9.37 9.48
CA ARG A 89 2.93 -8.54 10.18
C ARG A 89 2.77 -7.13 9.59
N ARG A 90 3.78 -6.62 8.88
CA ARG A 90 3.75 -5.27 8.30
C ARG A 90 2.69 -5.12 7.21
N VAL A 91 2.31 -6.21 6.55
CA VAL A 91 1.30 -6.21 5.48
C VAL A 91 -0.02 -5.60 5.95
N GLU A 92 -0.49 -5.94 7.15
CA GLU A 92 -1.72 -5.35 7.71
C GLU A 92 -1.62 -3.83 7.89
N GLY A 93 -0.43 -3.35 8.25
CA GLY A 93 -0.15 -1.92 8.30
C GLY A 93 -0.21 -1.27 6.92
N LEU A 94 0.40 -1.91 5.93
CA LEU A 94 0.42 -1.43 4.54
C LEU A 94 -0.97 -1.45 3.90
N GLU A 95 -1.86 -2.37 4.28
CA GLU A 95 -3.27 -2.39 3.87
C GLU A 95 -3.99 -1.11 4.32
N ILE A 96 -3.77 -0.65 5.56
CA ILE A 96 -4.35 0.61 6.03
C ILE A 96 -3.78 1.82 5.24
N LEU A 97 -2.49 1.79 4.91
CA LEU A 97 -1.89 2.83 4.08
C LEU A 97 -2.42 2.79 2.64
N ALA A 98 -2.70 1.60 2.10
CA ALA A 98 -3.32 1.40 0.80
C ALA A 98 -4.74 1.96 0.76
N ASP A 99 -5.52 1.74 1.82
CA ASP A 99 -6.84 2.35 1.96
C ASP A 99 -6.74 3.88 1.95
N PHE A 100 -5.75 4.47 2.65
CA PHE A 100 -5.55 5.92 2.60
C PHE A 100 -5.17 6.42 1.21
N TYR A 101 -4.32 5.67 0.50
CA TYR A 101 -3.98 6.02 -0.87
C TYR A 101 -5.22 5.95 -1.78
N GLN A 102 -6.03 4.90 -1.66
CA GLN A 102 -7.23 4.70 -2.45
C GLN A 102 -8.33 5.73 -2.14
N ASP A 103 -8.60 5.99 -0.86
CA ASP A 103 -9.73 6.82 -0.42
C ASP A 103 -9.42 8.32 -0.50
N TYR A 104 -8.16 8.71 -0.30
CA TYR A 104 -7.76 10.10 -0.16
C TYR A 104 -6.73 10.59 -1.17
N ASP A 105 -6.22 9.70 -2.03
CA ASP A 105 -5.12 10.00 -2.96
C ASP A 105 -3.91 10.57 -2.21
N VAL A 106 -3.55 9.92 -1.10
CA VAL A 106 -2.40 10.28 -0.28
C VAL A 106 -1.49 9.08 -0.13
N MET A 107 -0.37 9.10 -0.85
CA MET A 107 0.69 8.11 -0.73
C MET A 107 1.62 8.50 0.44
N LEU A 108 1.69 7.65 1.47
CA LEU A 108 2.52 7.86 2.65
C LEU A 108 3.79 7.02 2.57
N TRP A 109 4.95 7.65 2.77
CA TRP A 109 6.24 6.99 2.89
C TRP A 109 6.75 7.09 4.32
N GLN A 110 6.95 5.96 4.98
CA GLN A 110 7.31 5.93 6.39
C GLN A 110 8.78 6.36 6.60
N GLN A 111 9.00 7.38 7.41
CA GLN A 111 10.34 7.81 7.81
C GLN A 111 10.83 7.05 9.05
N SER A 112 9.93 6.80 9.99
CA SER A 112 10.17 6.04 11.21
C SER A 112 8.86 5.70 11.92
N GLY A 113 8.93 4.83 12.92
CA GLY A 113 7.80 4.41 13.73
C GLY A 113 8.24 4.02 15.14
N ASN A 114 7.36 4.24 16.09
CA ASN A 114 7.46 3.68 17.44
C ASN A 114 6.11 3.08 17.84
N VAL A 115 6.00 2.59 19.08
CA VAL A 115 4.80 1.89 19.58
C VAL A 115 3.54 2.76 19.58
N SER A 116 3.68 4.09 19.66
CA SER A 116 2.55 5.00 19.79
C SER A 116 2.31 5.87 18.56
N SER A 117 3.28 6.01 17.66
CA SER A 117 3.19 6.93 16.52
C SER A 117 4.08 6.49 15.37
N GLN A 118 3.58 6.74 14.17
CA GLN A 118 4.28 6.56 12.92
C GLN A 118 4.52 7.94 12.29
N PHE A 119 5.66 8.11 11.64
CA PHE A 119 6.09 9.37 11.05
C PHE A 119 6.25 9.19 9.55
N TYR A 120 5.54 9.98 8.77
CA TYR A 120 5.45 9.84 7.32
C TYR A 120 5.81 11.13 6.61
N ARG A 121 6.35 10.99 5.40
CA ARG A 121 6.33 12.07 4.41
C ARG A 121 5.32 11.68 3.33
N VAL A 122 4.72 12.67 2.69
CA VAL A 122 3.82 12.42 1.54
C VAL A 122 4.70 12.22 0.31
N ALA A 123 4.57 11.07 -0.33
CA ALA A 123 5.22 10.79 -1.60
C ALA A 123 4.32 11.25 -2.75
N VAL A 124 4.89 11.92 -3.73
CA VAL A 124 4.19 12.31 -4.97
C VAL A 124 5.06 11.97 -6.17
N PRO A 125 4.47 11.71 -7.35
CA PRO A 125 5.26 11.50 -8.56
C PRO A 125 6.16 12.71 -8.84
N ALA A 126 7.37 12.45 -9.31
CA ALA A 126 8.35 13.50 -9.63
C ALA A 126 7.77 14.51 -10.65
N GLY A 127 8.08 15.79 -10.46
CA GLY A 127 7.53 16.88 -11.26
C GLY A 127 6.10 17.31 -10.88
N GLN A 128 5.46 16.66 -9.90
CA GLN A 128 4.29 17.21 -9.22
C GLN A 128 4.75 18.05 -8.02
N ASN A 129 4.10 19.20 -7.78
CA ASN A 129 4.44 20.07 -6.64
C ASN A 129 4.46 19.25 -5.34
N GLY A 130 5.65 19.15 -4.72
CA GLY A 130 6.07 18.13 -3.75
C GLY A 130 5.17 17.91 -2.53
N GLY A 131 4.00 17.29 -2.70
CA GLY A 131 3.10 16.81 -1.66
C GLY A 131 2.71 17.84 -0.60
N ASN A 132 1.48 18.37 -0.65
CA ASN A 132 1.01 19.26 0.42
C ASN A 132 0.65 18.46 1.68
N VAL A 133 1.55 18.42 2.65
CA VAL A 133 1.36 17.71 3.93
C VAL A 133 0.16 18.22 4.74
N PHE A 134 -0.19 19.52 4.62
CA PHE A 134 -1.38 20.07 5.28
C PHE A 134 -2.66 19.51 4.67
N ASN A 135 -2.71 19.37 3.34
CA ASN A 135 -3.85 18.75 2.66
C ASN A 135 -3.95 17.27 3.02
N ALA A 136 -2.83 16.55 3.07
CA ALA A 136 -2.80 15.16 3.51
C ALA A 136 -3.34 15.00 4.95
N LEU A 137 -2.86 15.84 5.88
CA LEU A 137 -3.37 15.88 7.26
C LEU A 137 -4.87 16.17 7.31
N ALA A 138 -5.35 17.14 6.53
CA ALA A 138 -6.76 17.51 6.51
C ALA A 138 -7.68 16.38 5.99
N ARG A 139 -7.17 15.53 5.09
CA ARG A 139 -7.88 14.36 4.55
C ARG A 139 -7.81 13.17 5.52
N ILE A 140 -6.61 12.75 5.90
CA ILE A 140 -6.37 11.54 6.70
C ILE A 140 -6.72 11.74 8.18
N GLY A 141 -6.44 12.92 8.74
CA GLY A 141 -6.62 13.19 10.18
C GLY A 141 -8.08 13.16 10.65
N ARG A 142 -9.04 13.05 9.73
CA ARG A 142 -10.47 12.87 10.02
C ARG A 142 -10.93 11.42 9.86
N ASP A 143 -10.07 10.53 9.41
CA ASP A 143 -10.39 9.11 9.28
C ASP A 143 -10.58 8.50 10.68
N ARG A 144 -11.68 7.77 10.88
CA ARG A 144 -12.03 7.11 12.15
C ARG A 144 -10.99 6.09 12.66
N ARG A 145 -10.08 5.65 11.81
CA ARG A 145 -8.97 4.74 12.13
C ARG A 145 -7.79 5.47 12.76
N VAL A 146 -7.73 6.79 12.62
CA VAL A 146 -6.67 7.66 13.14
C VAL A 146 -7.15 8.27 14.45
N CYS A 147 -6.42 8.01 15.53
CA CYS A 147 -6.74 8.54 16.86
C CYS A 147 -5.92 9.78 17.22
N TYR A 148 -4.78 9.96 16.56
CA TYR A 148 -3.97 11.16 16.66
C TYR A 148 -3.34 11.46 15.31
N SER A 149 -3.34 12.74 14.94
CA SER A 149 -2.65 13.22 13.76
C SER A 149 -2.11 14.63 13.99
N ALA A 150 -0.85 14.87 13.63
CA ALA A 150 -0.22 16.17 13.74
C ALA A 150 0.83 16.34 12.66
N LEU A 151 1.25 17.59 12.43
CA LEU A 151 2.51 17.86 11.74
C LEU A 151 3.62 17.90 12.78
N GLU A 152 4.71 17.20 12.51
CA GLU A 152 5.92 17.31 13.34
C GLU A 152 6.44 18.74 13.24
N GLN A 153 6.56 19.41 14.38
CA GLN A 153 7.18 20.73 14.47
C GLN A 153 8.69 20.51 14.56
N ASN A 154 9.43 20.94 13.54
CA ASN A 154 10.89 21.02 13.59
C ASN A 154 11.36 22.01 14.66
#